data_AF-A0A6J0PAE9-F1
#
_entry.id   AF-A0A6J0PAE9-F1
#
_cell.length_a   1.000
_cell.length_b   1.000
_cell.length_c   1.000
_cell.angle_alpha   90.00
_cell.angle_beta   90.00
_cell.angle_gamma   90.00
#
_symmetry.space_group_name_H-M   'P 1'
#
loop_
_entity.id
_entity.type
_entity.pdbx_description
1 polymer ?
#
loop_
_entity_poly.entity_id
_entity_poly.type
_entity_poly.pdbx_seq_one_letter_code
_entity_poly.pdbx_strand_id
1 'polypeptide(L)'
;MIEPPAMVINTVLSVMAYEYSPEKLSVYLSDDAGSELTFHALLEASRFAKSWIPFCKKFKVEPRSPAAYFKEECIGPKDGLQAAEWEKTKSLYTEMENRINDVVKFGKVSENIRQQHRGFLEWNRATTSQDHQAILHILIDGRDKNAIDDEGFTLPTLVYMAREKRPYRHHNFKAGAMNSLLRVSSEISNGAVILNVDCDMYSNNSETVKDALCFFMDEEKGHEIAYVQLPQLFNNITKNDIYGSSLALGFKVDFHGLDGYGGPPYVGSGCFHRRDSLCGKQFNETCKAAIQVKDWNMEASVSTLEERAKSFITCTYEDNTEWGKEVSLLFHLC
;
A
#
# COMPACT_ATOMS: atom_id res chain seq x y z
N MET A 1 19.66 0.04 -1.76
CA MET A 1 19.33 0.80 -0.54
C MET A 1 18.31 -0.04 0.22
N ILE A 2 18.42 -0.17 1.55
CA ILE A 2 17.41 -0.90 2.33
C ILE A 2 16.52 0.16 2.97
N GLU A 3 15.23 0.14 2.63
CA GLU A 3 14.27 1.06 3.21
C GLU A 3 14.01 0.69 4.68
N PRO A 4 14.16 1.65 5.62
CA PRO A 4 13.93 1.36 7.03
C PRO A 4 12.48 0.91 7.27
N PRO A 5 12.23 -0.19 8.01
CA PRO A 5 10.86 -0.66 8.25
C PRO A 5 9.94 0.41 8.87
N ALA A 6 10.48 1.28 9.72
CA ALA A 6 9.76 2.42 10.29
C ALA A 6 9.27 3.40 9.20
N MET A 7 10.04 3.65 8.15
CA MET A 7 9.60 4.50 7.03
C MET A 7 8.46 3.84 6.26
N VAL A 8 8.62 2.55 5.93
CA VAL A 8 7.62 1.77 5.19
C VAL A 8 6.26 1.78 5.89
N ILE A 9 6.23 1.57 7.21
CA ILE A 9 4.95 1.51 7.94
C ILE A 9 4.25 2.86 8.05
N ASN A 10 4.98 3.98 7.98
CA ASN A 10 4.37 5.30 7.98
C ASN A 10 3.59 5.55 6.68
N THR A 11 4.11 5.07 5.56
CA THR A 11 3.42 5.02 4.27
C THR A 11 2.17 4.14 4.34
N VAL A 12 2.29 2.93 4.91
CA VAL A 12 1.14 2.02 5.10
C VAL A 12 0.04 2.68 5.94
N LEU A 13 0.40 3.26 7.09
CA LEU A 13 -0.55 3.95 7.97
C LEU A 13 -1.20 5.16 7.30
N SER A 14 -0.46 5.88 6.46
CA SER A 14 -0.97 6.99 5.67
C SER A 14 -2.05 6.54 4.68
N VAL A 15 -1.81 5.48 3.92
CA VAL A 15 -2.78 4.99 2.93
C VAL A 15 -3.96 4.25 3.59
N MET A 16 -3.77 3.63 4.76
CA MET A 16 -4.89 3.05 5.51
C MET A 16 -5.84 4.11 6.08
N ALA A 17 -5.36 5.35 6.25
CA ALA A 17 -6.13 6.46 6.82
C ALA A 17 -6.74 7.39 5.77
N TYR A 18 -6.89 6.94 4.51
CA TYR A 18 -7.67 7.67 3.51
C TYR A 18 -9.12 7.89 3.96
N GLU A 19 -9.72 9.00 3.53
CA GLU A 19 -11.11 9.31 3.81
C GLU A 19 -12.02 8.54 2.83
N TYR A 20 -12.10 7.23 3.04
CA TYR A 20 -12.91 6.31 2.26
C TYR A 20 -13.51 5.22 3.14
N SER A 21 -14.49 4.49 2.61
CA SER A 21 -15.11 3.38 3.34
C SER A 21 -14.06 2.30 3.65
N PRO A 22 -13.81 1.94 4.93
CA PRO A 22 -12.80 0.95 5.30
C PRO A 22 -13.01 -0.41 4.65
N GLU A 23 -14.28 -0.83 4.51
CA GLU A 23 -14.67 -2.10 3.88
C GLU A 23 -14.31 -2.16 2.39
N LYS A 24 -14.14 -1.00 1.73
CA LYS A 24 -13.78 -0.89 0.32
C LYS A 24 -12.29 -0.57 0.11
N LEU A 25 -11.53 -0.42 1.19
CA LEU A 25 -10.11 -0.11 1.17
C LEU A 25 -9.32 -1.36 1.58
N SER A 26 -8.30 -1.70 0.80
CA SER A 26 -7.41 -2.82 1.10
C SER A 26 -5.98 -2.42 0.77
N VAL A 27 -5.08 -2.64 1.71
CA VAL A 27 -3.67 -2.25 1.62
C VAL A 27 -2.82 -3.52 1.60
N TYR A 28 -1.95 -3.59 0.60
CA TYR A 28 -1.07 -4.73 0.37
C TYR A 28 0.38 -4.26 0.39
N LEU A 29 1.20 -4.79 1.30
CA LEU A 29 2.63 -4.54 1.35
C LEU A 29 3.37 -5.71 0.70
N SER A 30 4.08 -5.44 -0.40
CA SER A 30 5.01 -6.40 -0.99
C SER A 30 6.43 -6.16 -0.50
N ASP A 31 6.99 -7.14 0.18
CA ASP A 31 8.38 -7.17 0.64
C ASP A 31 9.19 -8.11 -0.25
N ASP A 32 10.01 -7.54 -1.14
CA ASP A 32 10.82 -8.33 -2.07
C ASP A 32 11.92 -9.11 -1.32
N ALA A 33 12.37 -8.67 -0.14
CA ALA A 33 13.41 -9.36 0.62
C ALA A 33 12.87 -10.45 1.56
N GLY A 34 11.55 -10.50 1.78
CA GLY A 34 10.93 -11.41 2.75
C GLY A 34 11.55 -11.25 4.14
N SER A 35 11.67 -10.01 4.63
CA SER A 35 12.32 -9.68 5.89
C SER A 35 11.39 -9.87 7.08
N GLU A 36 11.83 -10.68 8.06
CA GLU A 36 11.14 -10.86 9.34
C GLU A 36 10.96 -9.51 10.08
N LEU A 37 11.90 -8.56 9.89
CA LEU A 37 11.86 -7.23 10.49
C LEU A 37 10.75 -6.36 9.90
N THR A 38 10.55 -6.44 8.58
CA THR A 38 9.47 -5.72 7.88
C THR A 38 8.11 -6.28 8.30
N PHE A 39 8.01 -7.61 8.42
CA PHE A 39 6.80 -8.26 8.92
C PHE A 39 6.48 -7.84 10.37
N HIS A 40 7.48 -7.80 11.25
CA HIS A 40 7.31 -7.30 12.62
C HIS A 40 6.84 -5.83 12.62
N ALA A 41 7.46 -4.97 11.81
CA ALA A 41 7.05 -3.58 11.72
C ALA A 41 5.59 -3.44 11.27
N LEU A 42 5.16 -4.23 10.29
CA LEU A 42 3.78 -4.22 9.82
C LEU A 42 2.80 -4.73 10.88
N LEU A 43 3.19 -5.74 11.67
CA LEU A 43 2.41 -6.22 12.81
C LEU A 43 2.24 -5.11 13.87
N GLU A 44 3.31 -4.38 14.20
CA GLU A 44 3.25 -3.23 15.11
C GLU A 44 2.36 -2.10 14.54
N ALA A 45 2.47 -1.82 13.25
CA ALA A 45 1.63 -0.85 12.56
C ALA A 45 0.14 -1.26 12.59
N SER A 46 -0.17 -2.55 12.42
CA SER A 46 -1.55 -3.06 12.49
C SER A 46 -2.20 -2.83 13.86
N ARG A 47 -1.40 -2.86 14.94
CA ARG A 47 -1.86 -2.56 16.30
C ARG A 47 -2.10 -1.07 16.48
N PHE A 48 -1.16 -0.24 16.04
CA PHE A 48 -1.26 1.21 16.13
C PHE A 48 -2.38 1.79 15.24
N ALA A 49 -2.66 1.17 14.10
CA ALA A 49 -3.73 1.56 13.19
C ALA A 49 -5.10 1.67 13.88
N LYS A 50 -5.34 0.85 14.92
CA LYS A 50 -6.57 0.88 15.74
C LYS A 50 -6.80 2.20 16.45
N SER A 51 -5.74 2.91 16.81
CA SER A 51 -5.83 4.24 17.43
C SER A 51 -5.59 5.35 16.41
N TRP A 52 -4.71 5.12 15.41
CA TRP A 52 -4.33 6.13 14.42
C TRP A 52 -5.46 6.50 13.46
N ILE A 53 -6.16 5.51 12.91
CA ILE A 53 -7.21 5.72 11.90
C ILE A 53 -8.41 6.51 12.48
N PRO A 54 -8.99 6.16 13.65
CA PRO A 54 -10.06 6.95 14.24
C PRO A 54 -9.58 8.36 14.63
N PHE A 55 -8.38 8.48 15.22
CA PHE A 55 -7.79 9.79 15.52
C PHE A 55 -7.69 10.68 14.26
N CYS A 56 -7.20 10.10 13.17
CA CYS A 56 -7.13 10.72 11.86
C CYS A 56 -8.51 11.24 11.40
N LYS A 57 -9.53 10.38 11.40
CA LYS A 57 -10.88 10.73 10.95
C LYS A 57 -11.51 11.81 11.82
N LYS A 58 -11.43 11.65 13.14
CA LYS A 58 -12.04 12.55 14.13
C LYS A 58 -11.48 13.96 14.07
N PHE A 59 -10.16 14.11 13.91
CA PHE A 59 -9.49 15.41 13.92
C PHE A 59 -9.07 15.93 12.55
N LYS A 60 -9.47 15.23 11.47
CA LYS A 60 -9.13 15.60 10.08
C LYS A 60 -7.63 15.87 9.90
N VAL A 61 -6.82 14.98 10.46
CA VAL A 61 -5.36 15.07 10.48
C VAL A 61 -4.81 15.09 9.06
N GLU A 62 -3.94 16.04 8.73
CA GLU A 62 -3.14 16.03 7.52
C GLU A 62 -1.71 16.49 7.85
N PRO A 63 -0.66 15.90 7.24
CA PRO A 63 -0.70 14.70 6.38
C PRO A 63 -1.04 13.42 7.15
N ARG A 64 -1.49 12.37 6.46
CA ARG A 64 -1.88 11.08 7.09
C ARG A 64 -0.71 10.20 7.54
N SER A 65 0.52 10.56 7.18
CA SER A 65 1.72 9.89 7.68
C SER A 65 2.01 10.34 9.12
N PRO A 66 2.05 9.42 10.11
CA PRO A 66 2.27 9.82 11.49
C PRO A 66 3.67 10.40 11.71
N ALA A 67 4.70 9.86 11.06
CA ALA A 67 6.05 10.45 11.08
C ALA A 67 6.07 11.90 10.55
N ALA A 68 5.34 12.19 9.47
CA ALA A 68 5.27 13.54 8.93
C ALA A 68 4.49 14.47 9.86
N TYR A 69 3.30 14.02 10.31
CA TYR A 69 2.41 14.78 11.18
C TYR A 69 3.05 15.14 12.53
N PHE A 70 3.76 14.20 13.17
CA PHE A 70 4.40 14.45 14.47
C PHE A 70 5.79 15.12 14.37
N LYS A 71 6.39 15.18 13.18
CA LYS A 71 7.66 15.85 12.92
C LYS A 71 7.49 17.35 12.69
N GLU A 72 6.41 17.75 12.02
CA GLU A 72 6.03 19.15 12.00
C GLU A 72 5.82 19.59 13.46
N GLU A 73 6.49 20.65 13.89
CA GLU A 73 6.27 21.29 15.19
C GLU A 73 4.88 21.96 15.22
N CYS A 74 3.84 21.22 14.84
CA CYS A 74 2.47 21.55 15.18
C CYS A 74 2.45 21.64 16.71
N ILE A 75 2.38 22.88 17.21
CA ILE A 75 1.96 23.14 18.59
C ILE A 75 0.69 22.32 18.73
N GLY A 76 0.77 21.22 19.48
CA GLY A 76 -0.35 20.32 19.69
C GLY A 76 -1.58 21.13 20.13
N PRO A 77 -2.78 20.54 20.03
CA PRO A 77 -3.99 21.19 20.49
C PRO A 77 -3.76 21.78 21.89
N LYS A 78 -3.97 23.10 22.05
CA LYS A 78 -3.51 23.83 23.24
C LYS A 78 -4.31 23.52 24.50
N ASP A 79 -5.56 23.07 24.37
CA ASP A 79 -6.41 22.75 25.52
C ASP A 79 -7.52 21.72 25.18
N GLY A 80 -7.88 20.89 26.17
CA GLY A 80 -9.06 20.04 26.17
C GLY A 80 -8.84 18.56 25.82
N LEU A 81 -9.94 17.84 25.55
CA LEU A 81 -9.96 16.41 25.18
C LEU A 81 -9.06 16.09 23.97
N GLN A 82 -8.97 17.02 23.01
CA GLN A 82 -8.15 16.86 21.82
C GLN A 82 -6.64 16.82 22.16
N ALA A 83 -6.19 17.59 23.15
CA ALA A 83 -4.79 17.60 23.58
C ALA A 83 -4.40 16.25 24.20
N ALA A 84 -5.26 15.71 25.07
CA ALA A 84 -5.05 14.42 25.71
C ALA A 84 -5.02 13.25 24.70
N GLU A 85 -5.94 13.25 23.72
CA GLU A 85 -5.95 12.23 22.66
C GLU A 85 -4.73 12.36 21.73
N TRP A 86 -4.30 13.59 21.43
CA TRP A 86 -3.08 13.83 20.65
C TRP A 86 -1.83 13.33 21.39
N GLU A 87 -1.68 13.65 22.68
CA GLU A 87 -0.55 13.19 23.50
C GLU A 87 -0.53 11.67 23.62
N LYS A 88 -1.68 11.05 23.88
CA LYS A 88 -1.83 9.59 23.91
C LYS A 88 -1.41 8.98 22.58
N THR A 89 -1.91 9.50 21.46
CA THR A 89 -1.61 8.97 20.11
C THR A 89 -0.13 9.15 19.76
N LYS A 90 0.47 10.29 20.12
CA LYS A 90 1.90 10.54 19.95
C LYS A 90 2.76 9.59 20.80
N SER A 91 2.35 9.29 22.03
CA SER A 91 3.03 8.30 22.88
C SER A 91 2.98 6.92 22.22
N LEU A 92 1.80 6.47 21.79
CA LEU A 92 1.63 5.19 21.11
C LEU A 92 2.45 5.08 19.83
N TYR A 93 2.53 6.15 19.04
CA TYR A 93 3.39 6.21 17.86
C TYR A 93 4.86 6.07 18.23
N THR A 94 5.33 6.83 19.21
CA THR A 94 6.73 6.81 19.66
C THR A 94 7.11 5.43 20.21
N GLU A 95 6.21 4.81 20.97
CA GLU A 95 6.41 3.45 21.50
C GLU A 95 6.48 2.40 20.38
N MET A 96 5.60 2.49 19.37
CA MET A 96 5.63 1.62 18.19
C MET A 96 6.95 1.79 17.42
N GLU A 97 7.35 3.03 17.14
CA GLU A 97 8.60 3.34 16.45
C GLU A 97 9.82 2.82 17.21
N ASN A 98 9.84 2.96 18.54
CA ASN A 98 10.91 2.42 19.38
C ASN A 98 10.96 0.89 19.31
N ARG A 99 9.82 0.19 19.42
CA ARG A 99 9.79 -1.30 19.30
C ARG A 99 10.35 -1.78 17.97
N ILE A 100 9.98 -1.10 16.87
CA ILE A 100 10.48 -1.41 15.53
C ILE A 100 11.99 -1.16 15.45
N ASN A 101 12.44 0.02 15.89
CA ASN A 101 13.84 0.41 15.81
C ASN A 101 14.75 -0.46 16.68
N ASP A 102 14.28 -0.90 17.85
CA ASP A 102 15.04 -1.80 18.71
C ASP A 102 15.26 -3.15 18.01
N VAL A 103 14.20 -3.74 17.46
CA VAL A 103 14.30 -5.00 16.69
C VAL A 103 15.21 -4.86 15.47
N VAL A 104 15.15 -3.72 14.76
CA VAL A 104 16.05 -3.43 13.64
C VAL A 104 17.50 -3.30 14.10
N LYS A 105 17.78 -2.61 15.22
CA LYS A 105 19.12 -2.50 15.80
C LYS A 105 19.69 -3.86 16.22
N PHE A 106 18.86 -4.72 16.82
CA PHE A 106 19.26 -6.08 17.18
C PHE A 106 19.40 -7.01 15.96
N GLY A 107 18.80 -6.64 14.82
CA GLY A 107 18.83 -7.41 13.57
C GLY A 107 18.05 -8.72 13.62
N LYS A 108 17.27 -8.96 14.67
CA LYS A 108 16.51 -10.21 14.86
C LYS A 108 15.28 -9.98 15.74
N VAL A 109 14.19 -10.65 15.40
CA VAL A 109 12.98 -10.71 16.24
C VAL A 109 13.18 -11.72 17.40
N SER A 110 12.89 -11.29 18.63
CA SER A 110 13.02 -12.16 19.80
C SER A 110 11.93 -13.25 19.83
N GLU A 111 12.20 -14.37 20.51
CA GLU A 111 11.25 -15.50 20.55
C GLU A 111 9.90 -15.12 21.20
N ASN A 112 9.93 -14.23 22.20
CA ASN A 112 8.70 -13.72 22.82
C ASN A 112 7.83 -12.97 21.81
N ILE A 113 8.44 -12.17 20.93
CA ILE A 113 7.71 -11.47 19.86
C ILE A 113 7.22 -12.48 18.81
N ARG A 114 8.04 -13.47 18.44
CA ARG A 114 7.67 -14.52 17.48
C ARG A 114 6.43 -15.30 17.92
N GLN A 115 6.27 -15.54 19.22
CA GLN A 115 5.09 -16.21 19.79
C GLN A 115 3.79 -15.39 19.69
N GLN A 116 3.88 -14.07 19.46
CA GLN A 116 2.69 -13.22 19.38
C GLN A 116 1.89 -13.40 18.08
N HIS A 117 2.50 -13.96 17.03
CA HIS A 117 1.83 -14.14 15.75
C HIS A 117 2.35 -15.36 14.99
N ARG A 118 1.42 -16.23 14.54
CA ARG A 118 1.75 -17.48 13.82
C ARG A 118 2.62 -17.26 12.57
N GLY A 119 2.51 -16.09 11.94
CA GLY A 119 3.25 -15.78 10.71
C GLY A 119 4.76 -15.83 10.87
N PHE A 120 5.31 -15.63 12.08
CA PHE A 120 6.75 -15.75 12.32
C PHE A 120 7.30 -17.17 12.08
N LEU A 121 6.44 -18.18 11.95
CA LEU A 121 6.83 -19.56 11.60
C LEU A 121 7.36 -19.70 10.16
N GLU A 122 7.09 -18.72 9.29
CA GLU A 122 7.55 -18.71 7.89
C GLU A 122 9.08 -18.51 7.77
N TRP A 123 9.71 -17.95 8.81
CA TRP A 123 11.15 -17.67 8.84
C TRP A 123 11.91 -18.72 9.65
N ASN A 124 12.85 -19.38 8.98
CA ASN A 124 13.81 -20.30 9.59
C ASN A 124 15.25 -19.81 9.38
N ARG A 125 16.24 -20.53 9.92
CA ARG A 125 17.66 -20.13 9.83
C ARG A 125 18.24 -20.15 8.41
N ALA A 126 17.62 -20.88 7.49
CA ALA A 126 18.03 -20.97 6.09
C ALA A 126 17.36 -19.92 5.20
N THR A 127 16.34 -19.21 5.70
CA THR A 127 15.66 -18.15 4.95
C THR A 127 16.62 -16.99 4.69
N THR A 128 16.77 -16.60 3.42
CA THR A 128 17.57 -15.44 3.00
C THR A 128 16.77 -14.57 2.04
N SER A 129 17.22 -13.33 1.78
CA SER A 129 16.53 -12.43 0.83
C SER A 129 16.57 -12.87 -0.64
N GLN A 130 17.34 -13.91 -0.95
CA GLN A 130 17.45 -14.50 -2.30
C GLN A 130 16.88 -15.92 -2.36
N ASP A 131 16.58 -16.52 -1.22
CA ASP A 131 16.06 -17.88 -1.12
C ASP A 131 15.08 -17.99 0.04
N HIS A 132 13.80 -17.89 -0.29
CA HIS A 132 12.69 -18.02 0.65
C HIS A 132 11.42 -18.45 -0.07
N GLN A 133 10.55 -19.15 0.67
CA GLN A 133 9.24 -19.53 0.15
C GLN A 133 8.30 -18.33 -0.03
N ALA A 134 7.18 -18.57 -0.70
CA ALA A 134 6.07 -17.62 -0.77
C ALA A 134 5.50 -17.39 0.65
N ILE A 135 5.53 -16.14 1.11
CA ILE A 135 4.99 -15.73 2.42
C ILE A 135 3.83 -14.80 2.17
N LEU A 136 2.69 -15.06 2.81
CA LEU A 136 1.52 -14.19 2.74
C LEU A 136 0.72 -14.31 4.02
N HIS A 137 0.39 -13.16 4.60
CA HIS A 137 -0.43 -13.08 5.81
C HIS A 137 -1.40 -11.91 5.76
N ILE A 138 -2.65 -12.19 6.11
CA ILE A 138 -3.68 -11.17 6.32
C ILE A 138 -3.64 -10.77 7.79
N LEU A 139 -3.09 -9.58 8.08
CA LEU A 139 -2.92 -9.06 9.44
C LEU A 139 -4.22 -8.45 9.97
N ILE A 140 -4.97 -7.81 9.09
CA ILE A 140 -6.30 -7.27 9.36
C ILE A 140 -7.19 -7.75 8.21
N ASP A 141 -8.25 -8.49 8.54
CA ASP A 141 -9.27 -8.86 7.56
C ASP A 141 -10.45 -7.88 7.69
N GLY A 142 -10.58 -6.95 6.74
CA GLY A 142 -11.66 -5.95 6.75
C GLY A 142 -13.05 -6.55 6.56
N ARG A 143 -13.16 -7.85 6.26
CA ARG A 143 -14.43 -8.59 6.19
C ARG A 143 -14.83 -9.16 7.54
N ASP A 144 -13.89 -9.27 8.48
CA ASP A 144 -14.16 -9.71 9.84
C ASP A 144 -14.76 -8.56 10.65
N LYS A 145 -15.97 -8.78 11.18
CA LYS A 145 -16.67 -7.80 12.03
C LYS A 145 -15.95 -7.54 13.36
N ASN A 146 -14.99 -8.38 13.74
CA ASN A 146 -14.17 -8.19 14.94
C ASN A 146 -12.89 -7.37 14.66
N ALA A 147 -12.56 -7.11 13.39
CA ALA A 147 -11.43 -6.29 13.00
C ALA A 147 -11.79 -4.80 13.11
N ILE A 148 -12.01 -4.35 14.35
CA ILE A 148 -12.46 -2.98 14.68
C ILE A 148 -11.34 -2.15 15.30
N ASP A 149 -11.48 -0.84 15.13
CA ASP A 149 -10.68 0.20 15.77
C ASP A 149 -11.17 0.51 17.19
N ASP A 150 -10.47 1.41 17.89
CA ASP A 150 -10.79 1.79 19.28
C ASP A 150 -12.14 2.51 19.43
N GLU A 151 -12.74 2.99 18.33
CA GLU A 151 -14.07 3.61 18.30
C GLU A 151 -15.17 2.64 17.82
N GLY A 152 -14.81 1.39 17.48
CA GLY A 152 -15.75 0.34 17.08
C GLY A 152 -16.06 0.29 15.58
N PHE A 153 -15.31 0.99 14.74
CA PHE A 153 -15.45 0.93 13.28
C PHE A 153 -14.52 -0.12 12.68
N THR A 154 -14.95 -0.74 11.58
CA THR A 154 -14.14 -1.72 10.83
C THR A 154 -12.86 -1.10 10.28
N LEU A 155 -11.76 -1.83 10.36
CA LEU A 155 -10.47 -1.44 9.80
C LEU A 155 -10.33 -1.91 8.34
N PRO A 156 -9.58 -1.20 7.49
CA PRO A 156 -9.22 -1.67 6.15
C PRO A 156 -8.43 -2.97 6.18
N THR A 157 -8.62 -3.82 5.18
CA THR A 157 -7.84 -5.05 5.02
C THR A 157 -6.35 -4.71 4.88
N LEU A 158 -5.49 -5.40 5.64
CA LEU A 158 -4.04 -5.23 5.60
C LEU A 158 -3.36 -6.57 5.34
N VAL A 159 -2.63 -6.66 4.23
CA VAL A 159 -1.99 -7.90 3.77
C VAL A 159 -0.48 -7.69 3.64
N TYR A 160 0.29 -8.59 4.26
CA TYR A 160 1.71 -8.76 4.01
C TYR A 160 1.91 -9.81 2.92
N MET A 161 2.82 -9.57 1.99
CA MET A 161 3.31 -10.62 1.10
C MET A 161 4.80 -10.49 0.80
N ALA A 162 5.47 -11.62 0.65
CA ALA A 162 6.78 -11.75 0.06
C ALA A 162 6.74 -12.89 -0.96
N ARG A 163 7.10 -12.59 -2.21
CA ARG A 163 7.08 -13.58 -3.30
C ARG A 163 8.12 -14.64 -3.07
N GLU A 164 7.89 -15.85 -3.56
CA GLU A 164 8.93 -16.87 -3.54
C GLU A 164 10.16 -16.39 -4.32
N LYS A 165 11.33 -16.55 -3.70
CA LYS A 165 12.62 -16.29 -4.34
C LYS A 165 13.49 -17.53 -4.30
N ARG A 166 14.17 -17.76 -5.42
CA ARG A 166 15.17 -18.82 -5.60
C ARG A 166 16.39 -18.23 -6.31
N PRO A 167 17.63 -18.61 -5.94
CA PRO A 167 18.85 -17.99 -6.47
C PRO A 167 19.01 -17.99 -8.00
N TYR A 168 18.39 -18.95 -8.69
CA TYR A 168 18.53 -19.15 -10.14
C TYR A 168 17.32 -18.68 -10.95
N ARG A 169 16.38 -17.93 -10.34
CA ARG A 169 15.20 -17.41 -11.04
C ARG A 169 15.16 -15.90 -11.05
N HIS A 170 14.97 -15.34 -12.24
CA HIS A 170 14.73 -13.92 -12.41
C HIS A 170 13.36 -13.56 -11.85
N HIS A 171 13.29 -12.46 -11.10
CA HIS A 171 12.10 -12.04 -10.36
C HIS A 171 11.56 -10.67 -10.78
N ASN A 172 12.12 -10.06 -11.83
CA ASN A 172 11.64 -8.82 -12.46
C ASN A 172 11.43 -7.63 -11.50
N PHE A 173 12.16 -7.60 -10.37
CA PHE A 173 12.15 -6.53 -9.36
C PHE A 173 10.74 -5.96 -9.10
N LYS A 174 10.56 -4.64 -9.23
CA LYS A 174 9.32 -3.91 -8.97
C LYS A 174 8.17 -4.35 -9.88
N ALA A 175 8.43 -4.63 -11.16
CA ALA A 175 7.39 -5.10 -12.08
C ALA A 175 6.83 -6.46 -11.64
N GLY A 176 7.70 -7.41 -11.32
CA GLY A 176 7.27 -8.72 -10.80
C GLY A 176 6.51 -8.62 -9.47
N ALA A 177 6.92 -7.70 -8.59
CA ALA A 177 6.21 -7.43 -7.34
C ALA A 177 4.79 -6.89 -7.59
N MET A 178 4.65 -5.87 -8.44
CA MET A 178 3.35 -5.27 -8.78
C MET A 178 2.41 -6.27 -9.46
N ASN A 179 2.93 -7.12 -10.36
CA ASN A 179 2.15 -8.16 -11.02
C ASN A 179 1.64 -9.21 -10.03
N SER A 180 2.46 -9.56 -9.05
CA SER A 180 2.10 -10.51 -7.99
C SER A 180 1.04 -9.92 -7.05
N LEU A 181 1.17 -8.63 -6.69
CA LEU A 181 0.15 -7.89 -5.95
C LEU A 181 -1.18 -7.84 -6.70
N LEU A 182 -1.15 -7.65 -8.02
CA LEU A 182 -2.37 -7.62 -8.85
C LEU A 182 -3.11 -8.97 -8.81
N ARG A 183 -2.37 -10.08 -8.87
CA ARG A 183 -2.90 -11.45 -8.75
C ARG A 183 -3.45 -11.72 -7.35
N VAL A 184 -2.66 -11.47 -6.30
CA VAL A 184 -3.08 -11.68 -4.90
C VAL A 184 -4.32 -10.86 -4.56
N SER A 185 -4.32 -9.58 -4.95
CA SER A 185 -5.46 -8.71 -4.68
C SER A 185 -6.72 -9.15 -5.41
N SER A 186 -6.63 -9.80 -6.57
CA SER A 186 -7.81 -10.39 -7.24
C SER A 186 -8.46 -11.52 -6.44
N GLU A 187 -7.69 -12.26 -5.64
CA GLU A 187 -8.21 -13.36 -4.81
C GLU A 187 -8.76 -12.86 -3.46
N ILE A 188 -8.18 -11.79 -2.90
CA ILE A 188 -8.52 -11.33 -1.54
C ILE A 188 -9.64 -10.30 -1.55
N SER A 189 -9.48 -9.18 -2.28
CA SER A 189 -10.45 -8.07 -2.26
C SER A 189 -11.04 -7.71 -3.62
N ASN A 190 -10.42 -8.16 -4.71
CA ASN A 190 -10.81 -7.91 -6.10
C ASN A 190 -11.17 -6.45 -6.43
N GLY A 191 -10.45 -5.49 -5.82
CA GLY A 191 -10.73 -4.06 -6.01
C GLY A 191 -10.57 -3.61 -7.46
N ALA A 192 -11.53 -2.86 -8.00
CA ALA A 192 -11.55 -2.43 -9.41
C ALA A 192 -10.54 -1.33 -9.75
N VAL A 193 -10.13 -0.55 -8.75
CA VAL A 193 -9.13 0.53 -8.87
C VAL A 193 -7.93 0.18 -8.00
N ILE A 194 -6.73 0.35 -8.55
CA ILE A 194 -5.46 0.01 -7.90
C ILE A 194 -4.63 1.27 -7.79
N LEU A 195 -4.29 1.66 -6.56
CA LEU A 195 -3.30 2.69 -6.30
C LEU A 195 -1.94 2.04 -6.06
N ASN A 196 -0.91 2.45 -6.81
CA ASN A 196 0.47 2.09 -6.50
C ASN A 196 1.18 3.23 -5.76
N VAL A 197 1.89 2.88 -4.69
CA VAL A 197 2.64 3.83 -3.85
C VAL A 197 3.98 3.22 -3.48
N ASP A 198 5.05 3.99 -3.66
CA ASP A 198 6.38 3.63 -3.17
C ASP A 198 6.49 3.84 -1.66
N CYS A 199 7.36 3.08 -1.00
CA CYS A 199 7.42 3.03 0.46
C CYS A 199 7.96 4.30 1.12
N ASP A 200 8.58 5.21 0.36
CA ASP A 200 9.03 6.54 0.77
C ASP A 200 8.00 7.65 0.47
N MET A 201 6.84 7.29 -0.07
CA MET A 201 5.77 8.23 -0.44
C MET A 201 4.58 8.08 0.51
N TYR A 202 3.97 9.19 0.89
CA TYR A 202 2.76 9.18 1.71
C TYR A 202 1.74 10.18 1.21
N SER A 203 0.48 9.99 1.60
CA SER A 203 -0.60 10.89 1.20
C SER A 203 -0.56 12.18 2.01
N ASN A 204 -0.62 13.31 1.31
CA ASN A 204 -0.80 14.64 1.85
C ASN A 204 -2.26 15.13 1.83
N ASN A 205 -3.17 14.35 1.23
CA ASN A 205 -4.59 14.64 1.17
C ASN A 205 -5.39 13.33 1.26
N SER A 206 -6.16 13.16 2.33
CA SER A 206 -7.00 11.97 2.50
C SER A 206 -8.19 11.84 1.57
N GLU A 207 -8.59 12.91 0.87
CA GLU A 207 -9.71 12.86 -0.09
C GLU A 207 -9.28 12.42 -1.49
N THR A 208 -7.98 12.24 -1.72
CA THR A 208 -7.40 11.88 -3.03
C THR A 208 -8.06 10.66 -3.69
N VAL A 209 -8.51 9.68 -2.89
CA VAL A 209 -9.24 8.52 -3.43
C VAL A 209 -10.57 8.96 -4.06
N LYS A 210 -11.33 9.85 -3.40
CA LYS A 210 -12.59 10.39 -3.93
C LYS A 210 -12.31 11.19 -5.21
N ASP A 211 -11.27 12.03 -5.19
CA ASP A 211 -10.87 12.85 -6.35
C ASP A 211 -10.54 11.98 -7.57
N ALA A 212 -9.76 10.91 -7.38
CA ALA A 212 -9.45 9.96 -8.45
C ALA A 212 -10.70 9.24 -8.97
N LEU A 213 -11.63 8.88 -8.07
CA LEU A 213 -12.87 8.21 -8.46
C LEU A 213 -13.80 9.12 -9.27
N CYS A 214 -13.77 10.45 -9.09
CA CYS A 214 -14.52 11.37 -9.93
C CYS A 214 -14.20 11.20 -11.42
N PHE A 215 -12.92 11.00 -11.77
CA PHE A 215 -12.52 10.71 -13.15
C PHE A 215 -13.06 9.36 -13.62
N PHE A 216 -12.90 8.31 -12.82
CA PHE A 216 -13.31 6.97 -13.24
C PHE A 216 -14.83 6.75 -13.27
N MET A 217 -15.59 7.52 -12.50
CA MET A 217 -17.05 7.41 -12.40
C MET A 217 -17.78 8.41 -13.31
N ASP A 218 -17.06 9.24 -14.06
CA ASP A 218 -17.67 10.10 -15.06
C ASP A 218 -18.45 9.28 -16.09
N GLU A 219 -19.74 9.58 -16.26
CA GLU A 219 -20.66 8.78 -17.08
C GLU A 219 -20.36 8.90 -18.58
N GLU A 220 -19.78 10.02 -19.02
CA GLU A 220 -19.52 10.30 -20.43
C GLU A 220 -18.16 9.74 -20.85
N LYS A 221 -17.10 10.09 -20.13
CA LYS A 221 -15.70 9.84 -20.50
C LYS A 221 -14.95 8.94 -19.53
N GLY A 222 -15.51 8.62 -18.36
CA GLY A 222 -14.79 7.84 -17.36
C GLY A 222 -14.29 6.52 -17.92
N HIS A 223 -15.07 5.84 -18.76
CA HIS A 223 -14.71 4.57 -19.41
C HIS A 223 -13.47 4.66 -20.32
N GLU A 224 -13.07 5.85 -20.79
CA GLU A 224 -11.87 6.10 -21.60
C GLU A 224 -10.60 6.21 -20.74
N ILE A 225 -10.75 6.48 -19.44
CA ILE A 225 -9.63 6.76 -18.54
C ILE A 225 -9.04 5.46 -18.01
N ALA A 226 -7.82 5.13 -18.44
CA ALA A 226 -7.09 3.95 -17.96
C ALA A 226 -6.47 4.15 -16.57
N TYR A 227 -5.94 5.35 -16.30
CA TYR A 227 -5.34 5.71 -15.03
C TYR A 227 -5.38 7.21 -14.77
N VAL A 228 -5.18 7.60 -13.50
CA VAL A 228 -5.07 8.98 -13.03
C VAL A 228 -3.74 9.11 -12.28
N GLN A 229 -2.77 9.80 -12.89
CA GLN A 229 -1.46 10.02 -12.32
C GLN A 229 -1.44 11.32 -11.53
N LEU A 230 -1.03 11.23 -10.26
CA LEU A 230 -0.88 12.41 -9.41
C LEU A 230 0.55 12.95 -9.48
N PRO A 231 0.74 14.27 -9.35
CA PRO A 231 2.07 14.86 -9.22
C PRO A 231 2.73 14.42 -7.91
N GLN A 232 4.00 14.07 -7.97
CA GLN A 232 4.78 13.70 -6.80
C GLN A 232 5.39 14.95 -6.15
N LEU A 233 5.33 15.04 -4.82
CA LEU A 233 5.89 16.14 -4.05
C LEU A 233 6.98 15.62 -3.12
N PHE A 234 8.17 16.19 -3.26
CA PHE A 234 9.32 15.82 -2.43
C PHE A 234 9.53 16.83 -1.30
N ASN A 235 9.94 16.32 -0.15
CA ASN A 235 10.25 17.14 1.04
C ASN A 235 11.75 17.39 1.16
N ASN A 236 12.13 18.28 2.10
CA ASN A 236 13.52 18.65 2.37
C ASN A 236 14.27 19.27 1.17
N ILE A 237 13.54 19.89 0.24
CA ILE A 237 14.13 20.59 -0.90
C ILE A 237 14.82 21.87 -0.39
N THR A 238 16.08 22.04 -0.76
CA THR A 238 16.82 23.27 -0.42
C THR A 238 16.22 24.47 -1.13
N LYS A 239 16.31 25.67 -0.53
CA LYS A 239 15.77 26.91 -1.10
C LYS A 239 16.20 27.16 -2.56
N ASN A 240 17.42 26.75 -2.93
CA ASN A 240 17.97 26.99 -4.25
C ASN A 240 17.71 25.84 -5.23
N ASP A 241 17.27 24.67 -4.74
CA ASP A 241 17.02 23.43 -5.49
C ASP A 241 18.00 23.19 -6.65
N ILE A 242 19.29 23.33 -6.38
CA ILE A 242 20.35 23.30 -7.42
C ILE A 242 20.41 21.96 -8.18
N TYR A 243 19.88 20.89 -7.58
CA TYR A 243 19.82 19.56 -8.16
C TYR A 243 18.50 19.28 -8.89
N GLY A 244 17.56 20.22 -8.88
CA GLY A 244 16.23 20.04 -9.48
C GLY A 244 15.44 18.90 -8.84
N SER A 245 15.67 18.64 -7.55
CA SER A 245 15.08 17.51 -6.82
C SER A 245 13.57 17.65 -6.63
N SER A 246 13.02 18.86 -6.77
CA SER A 246 11.58 19.08 -6.78
C SER A 246 10.88 18.51 -8.02
N LEU A 247 11.62 18.30 -9.13
CA LEU A 247 11.07 17.98 -10.45
C LEU A 247 9.90 18.92 -10.86
N ALA A 248 9.95 20.17 -10.40
CA ALA A 248 8.82 21.10 -10.50
C ALA A 248 8.39 21.37 -11.96
N LEU A 249 9.33 21.40 -12.91
CA LEU A 249 8.99 21.59 -14.32
C LEU A 249 8.11 20.45 -14.86
N GLY A 250 8.50 19.20 -14.58
CA GLY A 250 7.75 18.02 -15.02
C GLY A 250 6.34 18.00 -14.45
N PHE A 251 6.22 18.16 -13.13
CA PHE A 251 4.91 18.03 -12.47
C PHE A 251 4.01 19.27 -12.58
N LYS A 252 4.56 20.48 -12.70
CA LYS A 252 3.76 21.72 -12.74
C LYS A 252 3.58 22.31 -14.14
N VAL A 253 4.32 21.82 -15.14
CA VAL A 253 4.21 22.33 -16.51
C VAL A 253 3.92 21.18 -17.46
N ASP A 254 4.82 20.20 -17.55
CA ASP A 254 4.71 19.15 -18.57
C ASP A 254 3.46 18.29 -18.35
N PHE A 255 3.16 17.91 -17.10
CA PHE A 255 1.97 17.13 -16.77
C PHE A 255 0.68 17.81 -17.21
N HIS A 256 0.52 19.11 -16.91
CA HIS A 256 -0.67 19.86 -17.31
C HIS A 256 -0.75 20.07 -18.82
N GLY A 257 0.39 20.23 -19.50
CA GLY A 257 0.44 20.32 -20.95
C GLY A 257 0.04 19.02 -21.65
N LEU A 258 0.56 17.89 -21.15
CA LEU A 258 0.26 16.55 -21.67
C LEU A 258 -1.16 16.09 -21.37
N ASP A 259 -1.78 16.60 -20.31
CA ASP A 259 -3.19 16.33 -20.02
C ASP A 259 -4.13 16.78 -21.16
N GLY A 260 -3.75 17.84 -21.88
CA GLY A 260 -4.44 18.26 -23.11
C GLY A 260 -4.19 17.36 -24.33
N TYR A 261 -3.25 16.41 -24.24
CA TYR A 261 -2.81 15.52 -25.34
C TYR A 261 -2.79 14.05 -24.90
N GLY A 262 -3.84 13.61 -24.19
CA GLY A 262 -4.04 12.20 -23.84
C GLY A 262 -3.54 11.79 -22.45
N GLY A 263 -3.00 12.72 -21.65
CA GLY A 263 -2.63 12.48 -20.26
C GLY A 263 -1.12 12.47 -20.01
N PRO A 264 -0.68 12.72 -18.76
CA PRO A 264 0.71 12.59 -18.37
C PRO A 264 1.17 11.11 -18.36
N PRO A 265 2.47 10.84 -18.57
CA PRO A 265 2.99 9.49 -18.50
C PRO A 265 2.95 8.97 -17.05
N TYR A 266 2.91 7.64 -16.91
CA TYR A 266 3.10 7.01 -15.61
C TYR A 266 4.54 7.17 -15.10
N VAL A 267 4.67 7.64 -13.87
CA VAL A 267 5.98 7.95 -13.25
C VAL A 267 6.32 7.06 -12.05
N GLY A 268 5.68 5.91 -11.91
CA GLY A 268 6.12 4.85 -10.99
C GLY A 268 5.49 4.83 -9.59
N SER A 269 4.82 5.90 -9.15
CA SER A 269 4.16 6.02 -7.84
C SER A 269 3.05 7.07 -7.88
N GLY A 270 2.05 6.96 -7.01
CA GLY A 270 0.95 7.92 -6.89
C GLY A 270 -0.02 7.87 -8.08
N CYS A 271 -0.23 6.69 -8.67
CA CYS A 271 -1.12 6.52 -9.81
C CYS A 271 -2.27 5.58 -9.47
N PHE A 272 -3.49 6.03 -9.76
CA PHE A 272 -4.67 5.18 -9.69
C PHE A 272 -4.89 4.54 -11.04
N HIS A 273 -4.98 3.22 -11.10
CA HIS A 273 -5.19 2.47 -12.33
C HIS A 273 -6.52 1.73 -12.29
N ARG A 274 -7.19 1.61 -13.44
CA ARG A 274 -8.21 0.58 -13.61
C ARG A 274 -7.54 -0.79 -13.64
N ARG A 275 -8.05 -1.73 -12.83
CA ARG A 275 -7.59 -3.12 -12.83
C ARG A 275 -7.65 -3.72 -14.23
N ASP A 276 -8.77 -3.53 -14.92
CA ASP A 276 -8.99 -4.04 -16.27
C ASP A 276 -7.86 -3.63 -17.24
N SER A 277 -7.44 -2.35 -17.18
CA SER A 277 -6.36 -1.83 -18.00
C SER A 277 -5.01 -2.47 -17.66
N LEU A 278 -4.70 -2.66 -16.36
CA LEU A 278 -3.50 -3.39 -15.94
C LEU A 278 -3.52 -4.88 -16.33
N CYS A 279 -4.71 -5.47 -16.43
CA CYS A 279 -4.91 -6.84 -16.87
C CYS A 279 -4.93 -7.00 -18.41
N GLY A 280 -4.57 -5.96 -19.18
CA GLY A 280 -4.44 -6.03 -20.64
C GLY A 280 -5.75 -5.90 -21.40
N LYS A 281 -6.86 -5.53 -20.73
CA LYS A 281 -8.13 -5.29 -21.43
C LYS A 281 -8.01 -4.03 -22.29
N GLN A 282 -8.14 -4.22 -23.60
CA GLN A 282 -8.14 -3.12 -24.55
C GLN A 282 -9.46 -2.34 -24.49
N PHE A 283 -9.36 -1.03 -24.71
CA PHE A 283 -10.53 -0.16 -24.82
C PHE A 283 -11.37 -0.55 -26.04
N ASN A 284 -12.69 -0.49 -25.90
CA ASN A 284 -13.65 -0.70 -26.97
C ASN A 284 -14.81 0.29 -26.78
N GLU A 285 -15.14 1.08 -27.80
CA GLU A 285 -16.19 2.12 -27.77
C GLU A 285 -17.58 1.56 -27.39
N THR A 286 -17.82 0.27 -27.64
CA THR A 286 -19.08 -0.40 -27.22
C THR A 286 -19.07 -0.88 -25.77
N CYS A 287 -17.90 -0.97 -25.15
CA CYS A 287 -17.75 -1.30 -23.75
C CYS A 287 -17.91 -0.03 -22.90
N LYS A 288 -19.15 0.23 -22.48
CA LYS A 288 -19.39 1.03 -21.27
C LYS A 288 -18.81 0.24 -20.09
N ALA A 289 -17.52 0.43 -19.81
CA ALA A 289 -16.83 -0.21 -18.70
C ALA A 289 -17.36 0.38 -17.39
N ALA A 290 -18.56 -0.07 -16.98
CA ALA A 290 -19.04 0.17 -15.64
C ALA A 290 -18.06 -0.48 -14.67
N ILE A 291 -17.74 0.21 -13.57
CA ILE A 291 -17.04 -0.41 -12.44
C ILE A 291 -17.98 -1.50 -11.91
N GLN A 292 -17.79 -2.73 -12.38
CA GLN A 292 -18.57 -3.87 -11.92
C GLN A 292 -18.03 -4.28 -10.56
N VAL A 293 -18.72 -3.85 -9.51
CA VAL A 293 -18.54 -4.40 -8.17
C VAL A 293 -19.16 -5.80 -8.20
N LYS A 294 -18.35 -6.82 -8.48
CA LYS A 294 -18.78 -8.21 -8.26
C LYS A 294 -18.75 -8.47 -6.76
N ASP A 295 -19.86 -8.97 -6.21
CA ASP A 295 -19.88 -9.48 -4.83
C ASP A 295 -18.83 -10.59 -4.72
N TRP A 296 -17.73 -10.26 -4.05
CA TRP A 296 -16.62 -11.20 -3.87
C TRP A 296 -16.97 -12.19 -2.76
N ASN A 297 -16.48 -13.41 -2.89
CA ASN A 297 -16.90 -14.57 -2.11
C ASN A 297 -16.55 -14.38 -0.61
N MET A 298 -17.50 -13.86 0.17
CA MET A 298 -17.34 -13.50 1.59
C MET A 298 -17.20 -14.71 2.53
N GLU A 299 -17.38 -15.93 2.04
CA GLU A 299 -17.49 -17.14 2.89
C GLU A 299 -16.16 -17.88 3.12
N ALA A 300 -15.09 -17.53 2.41
CA ALA A 300 -13.82 -18.24 2.55
C ALA A 300 -13.06 -17.80 3.82
N SER A 301 -12.62 -18.77 4.62
CA SER A 301 -11.80 -18.50 5.81
C SER A 301 -10.46 -17.85 5.45
N VAL A 302 -9.91 -17.04 6.37
CA VAL A 302 -8.61 -16.38 6.20
C VAL A 302 -7.51 -17.37 5.81
N SER A 303 -7.43 -18.54 6.46
CA SER A 303 -6.42 -19.56 6.13
C SER A 303 -6.57 -20.10 4.71
N THR A 304 -7.80 -20.34 4.25
CA THR A 304 -8.05 -20.83 2.89
C THR A 304 -7.67 -19.78 1.85
N LEU A 305 -7.92 -18.50 2.12
CA LEU A 305 -7.53 -17.41 1.24
C LEU A 305 -6.02 -17.20 1.23
N GLU A 306 -5.36 -17.29 2.39
CA GLU A 306 -3.90 -17.23 2.47
C GLU A 306 -3.27 -18.34 1.62
N GLU A 307 -3.77 -19.57 1.73
CA GLU A 307 -3.28 -20.72 0.93
C GLU A 307 -3.48 -20.53 -0.57
N ARG A 308 -4.67 -20.11 -1.00
CA ARG A 308 -4.94 -19.83 -2.42
C ARG A 308 -4.08 -18.68 -2.92
N ALA A 309 -3.99 -17.60 -2.16
CA ALA A 309 -3.22 -16.42 -2.53
C ALA A 309 -1.71 -16.70 -2.62
N LYS A 310 -1.18 -17.58 -1.76
CA LYS A 310 0.23 -18.04 -1.82
C LYS A 310 0.58 -18.70 -3.14
N SER A 311 -0.36 -19.40 -3.79
CA SER A 311 -0.12 -20.03 -5.10
C SER A 311 0.15 -19.02 -6.22
N PHE A 312 -0.33 -17.77 -6.10
CA PHE A 312 -0.14 -16.72 -7.10
C PHE A 312 1.23 -16.02 -7.03
N ILE A 313 2.01 -16.25 -5.98
CA ILE A 313 3.27 -15.55 -5.71
C ILE A 313 4.48 -16.49 -5.72
N THR A 314 4.32 -17.68 -6.30
CA THR A 314 5.42 -18.63 -6.53
C THR A 314 6.30 -18.16 -7.69
N CYS A 315 7.57 -18.55 -7.65
CA CYS A 315 8.53 -18.17 -8.70
C CYS A 315 8.33 -18.92 -10.03
N THR A 316 7.42 -19.91 -10.04
CA THR A 316 7.07 -20.73 -11.20
C THR A 316 5.74 -20.35 -11.83
N TYR A 317 4.97 -19.46 -11.20
CA TYR A 317 3.64 -19.08 -11.70
C TYR A 317 3.71 -18.55 -13.15
N GLU A 318 4.73 -17.76 -13.47
CA GLU A 318 4.86 -17.11 -14.77
C GLU A 318 5.29 -18.05 -15.90
N ASP A 319 5.86 -19.23 -15.60
CA ASP A 319 6.45 -20.14 -16.60
C ASP A 319 5.45 -20.58 -17.68
N ASN A 320 4.18 -20.75 -17.31
CA ASN A 320 3.12 -21.26 -18.18
C ASN A 320 1.94 -20.29 -18.33
N THR A 321 2.18 -18.99 -18.11
CA THR A 321 1.12 -17.97 -18.22
C THR A 321 1.51 -16.84 -19.18
N GLU A 322 0.52 -16.05 -19.58
CA GLU A 322 0.71 -14.83 -20.36
C GLU A 322 1.14 -13.62 -19.49
N TRP A 323 1.20 -13.80 -18.17
CA TRP A 323 1.69 -12.78 -17.24
C TRP A 323 3.16 -12.47 -17.52
N GLY A 324 3.44 -11.18 -17.74
CA GLY A 324 4.78 -10.73 -18.12
C GLY A 324 5.13 -10.94 -19.59
N LYS A 325 4.17 -11.37 -20.43
CA LYS A 325 4.30 -11.45 -21.90
C LYS A 325 3.24 -10.61 -22.64
N GLU A 326 1.98 -10.70 -22.22
CA GLU A 326 0.86 -9.99 -22.86
C GLU A 326 -0.01 -9.23 -21.85
N VAL A 327 0.03 -9.66 -20.59
CA VAL A 327 -0.68 -9.04 -19.47
C VAL A 327 0.37 -8.49 -18.51
N SER A 328 0.08 -7.32 -17.91
CA SER A 328 0.81 -6.65 -16.82
C SER A 328 1.83 -5.57 -17.20
N LEU A 329 2.37 -4.90 -16.17
CA LEU A 329 3.33 -3.79 -16.23
C LEU A 329 4.69 -4.14 -16.83
N LEU A 330 4.91 -5.41 -17.21
CA LEU A 330 6.07 -5.81 -18.01
C LEU A 330 5.94 -5.36 -19.48
N PHE A 331 4.72 -5.00 -19.91
CA PHE A 331 4.45 -4.43 -21.22
C PHE A 331 3.68 -3.11 -21.11
N HIS A 332 4.21 -2.08 -21.78
CA HIS A 332 3.56 -0.81 -22.14
C HIS A 332 2.97 0.05 -21.02
N LEU A 333 3.85 0.86 -20.41
CA LEU A 333 3.55 2.28 -20.22
C LEU A 333 4.54 3.03 -21.12
N CYS A 334 4.23 3.06 -22.42
CA CYS A 334 4.85 3.96 -23.38
C CYS A 334 4.09 5.27 -23.39
#